data_AF-B1KGT1-F1
#
_entry.id   AF-B1KGT1-F1
#
_cell.length_a   1.000
_cell.length_b   1.000
_cell.length_c   1.000
_cell.angle_alpha   90.00
_cell.angle_beta   90.00
_cell.angle_gamma   90.00
#
_symmetry.space_group_name_H-M   'P 1'
#
loop_
_entity.id
_entity.type
_entity.pdbx_description
1 polymer ?
#
loop_
_entity_poly.entity_id
_entity_poly.type
_entity_poly.pdbx_seq_one_letter_code
_entity_poly.pdbx_strand_id
1 'polypeptide(L)'
;MKTLRLAFLILLMGQLTACGSVWEGTKKVGAVIWDPSIPVGEPKDLPTQLTYSIVAQQDVNQNPNGDSTPIEFQLFELEDDSKLLAADYDSLTADFEDALGSNYIDHSDFTMLPGQFKFIEPFEVDEDTRYIGVMAHFGDPEVSQWKKVIKIKSIGREYHILILFKEQEVILDKVE
;
A
#
# COMPACT_ATOMS: atom_id res chain seq x y z
N MET A 1 -40.88 50.95 -30.91
CA MET A 1 -39.43 51.23 -30.69
C MET A 1 -38.93 50.95 -29.26
N LYS A 2 -39.75 51.09 -28.20
CA LYS A 2 -39.32 50.77 -26.81
C LYS A 2 -39.22 49.26 -26.52
N THR A 3 -40.11 48.45 -27.11
CA THR A 3 -40.13 46.99 -26.97
C THR A 3 -38.94 46.31 -27.65
N LEU A 4 -38.44 46.88 -28.75
CA LEU A 4 -37.29 46.36 -29.49
C LEU A 4 -35.94 46.58 -28.76
N ARG A 5 -35.83 47.66 -27.98
CA ARG A 5 -34.66 47.92 -27.13
C ARG A 5 -34.62 47.02 -25.89
N LEU A 6 -35.78 46.65 -25.35
CA LEU A 6 -35.87 45.75 -24.20
C LEU A 6 -35.55 44.30 -24.60
N ALA A 7 -35.97 43.87 -25.80
CA ALA A 7 -35.60 42.58 -26.37
C ALA A 7 -34.08 42.47 -26.63
N PHE A 8 -33.44 43.55 -27.06
CA PHE A 8 -31.99 43.57 -27.29
C PHE A 8 -31.18 43.54 -25.99
N LEU A 9 -31.69 44.10 -24.89
CA LEU A 9 -31.05 44.03 -23.57
C LEU A 9 -31.12 42.64 -22.94
N ILE A 10 -32.23 41.92 -23.13
CA ILE A 10 -32.41 40.55 -22.63
C ILE A 10 -31.54 39.57 -23.45
N LEU A 11 -31.40 39.79 -24.76
CA LEU A 11 -30.52 38.99 -25.63
C LEU A 11 -29.03 39.20 -25.30
N LEU A 12 -28.64 40.36 -24.78
CA LEU A 12 -27.26 40.63 -24.34
C LEU A 12 -26.91 39.96 -23.00
N MET A 13 -27.88 39.71 -22.13
CA MET A 13 -27.66 39.00 -20.85
C MET A 13 -27.63 37.47 -21.01
N GLY A 14 -28.15 36.92 -22.11
CA GLY A 14 -28.13 35.49 -22.39
C GLY A 14 -26.80 34.95 -22.95
N GLN A 15 -25.81 35.81 -23.18
CA GLN A 15 -24.52 35.47 -23.79
C GLN A 15 -23.40 35.22 -22.76
N LEU A 16 -23.68 35.35 -21.45
CA LEU A 16 -22.73 35.04 -20.37
C LEU A 16 -22.92 33.62 -19.81
N THR A 17 -23.53 32.71 -20.56
CA THR A 17 -23.39 31.26 -20.33
C THR A 17 -22.02 30.80 -20.79
N ALA A 18 -20.98 31.33 -20.14
CA ALA A 18 -19.62 30.86 -20.27
C ALA A 18 -19.57 29.39 -19.84
N CYS A 19 -19.01 28.57 -20.73
CA CYS A 19 -18.85 27.13 -20.68
C CYS A 19 -18.66 26.54 -19.26
N GLY A 20 -19.46 25.52 -18.94
CA GLY A 20 -19.33 24.72 -17.72
C GLY A 20 -17.90 24.26 -17.49
N SER A 21 -17.30 24.78 -16.42
CA SER A 21 -16.04 24.34 -15.80
C SER A 21 -15.81 25.05 -14.46
N VAL A 22 -16.51 26.17 -14.19
CA VAL A 22 -16.42 26.92 -12.93
C VAL A 22 -17.20 26.26 -11.77
N TRP A 23 -18.25 25.49 -12.04
CA TRP A 23 -19.16 24.99 -10.98
C TRP A 23 -18.68 23.74 -10.24
N GLU A 24 -17.82 22.92 -10.86
CA GLU A 24 -17.20 21.75 -10.21
C GLU A 24 -16.16 22.21 -9.16
N GLY A 25 -15.36 23.23 -9.49
CA GLY A 25 -14.30 23.75 -8.61
C GLY A 25 -14.83 24.47 -7.36
N THR A 26 -15.98 25.17 -7.44
CA THR A 26 -16.53 25.91 -6.29
C THR A 26 -17.11 25.01 -5.19
N LYS A 27 -17.58 23.80 -5.52
CA LYS A 27 -18.10 22.85 -4.52
C LYS A 27 -17.00 22.27 -3.63
N LYS A 28 -15.87 21.84 -4.21
CA LYS A 28 -14.75 21.25 -3.46
C LYS A 28 -14.02 22.30 -2.62
N VAL A 29 -13.79 23.51 -3.14
CA VAL A 29 -13.17 24.59 -2.37
C VAL A 29 -14.02 24.99 -1.17
N GLY A 30 -15.35 25.03 -1.32
CA GLY A 30 -16.26 25.25 -0.20
C GLY A 30 -16.13 24.16 0.87
N ALA A 31 -16.15 22.88 0.47
CA ALA A 31 -16.06 21.75 1.40
C ALA A 31 -14.76 21.72 2.20
N VAL A 32 -13.60 22.00 1.59
CA VAL A 32 -12.29 22.03 2.28
C VAL A 32 -12.19 23.18 3.29
N ILE A 33 -12.83 24.33 3.03
CA ILE A 33 -12.91 25.43 4.00
C ILE A 33 -13.73 25.03 5.23
N TRP A 34 -14.74 24.18 5.07
CA TRP A 34 -15.60 23.70 6.15
C TRP A 34 -15.03 22.49 6.89
N ASP A 35 -14.28 21.64 6.21
CA ASP A 35 -13.60 20.48 6.78
C ASP A 35 -12.17 20.39 6.23
N PRO A 36 -11.18 20.91 6.98
CA PRO A 36 -9.78 20.89 6.56
C PRO A 36 -9.17 19.49 6.52
N SER A 37 -9.90 18.43 6.92
CA SER A 37 -9.45 17.04 6.81
C SER A 37 -9.70 16.43 5.42
N ILE A 38 -10.44 17.10 4.52
CA ILE A 38 -10.68 16.63 3.15
C ILE A 38 -9.39 16.82 2.31
N PRO A 39 -8.83 15.75 1.72
CA PRO A 39 -7.60 15.85 0.93
C PRO A 39 -7.82 16.60 -0.39
N VAL A 40 -6.84 17.43 -0.75
CA VAL A 40 -6.85 18.23 -1.99
C VAL A 40 -6.17 17.46 -3.13
N GLY A 41 -6.97 16.96 -4.08
CA GLY A 41 -6.51 16.18 -5.24
C GLY A 41 -7.68 15.37 -5.84
N GLU A 42 -7.53 14.83 -7.04
CA GLU A 42 -8.45 13.77 -7.49
C GLU A 42 -8.05 12.45 -6.80
N PRO A 43 -8.98 11.57 -6.40
CA PRO A 43 -8.66 10.32 -5.69
C PRO A 43 -7.63 9.42 -6.39
N LYS A 44 -7.51 9.57 -7.71
CA LYS A 44 -6.53 8.87 -8.56
C LYS A 44 -5.10 9.42 -8.47
N ASP A 45 -4.91 10.58 -7.86
CA ASP A 45 -3.62 11.29 -7.73
C ASP A 45 -3.11 11.26 -6.27
N LEU A 46 -3.82 10.61 -5.36
CA LEU A 46 -3.40 10.43 -3.96
C LEU A 46 -2.41 9.27 -3.83
N PRO A 47 -1.49 9.29 -2.85
CA PRO A 47 -0.67 8.14 -2.51
C PRO A 47 -1.52 6.90 -2.24
N THR A 48 -1.01 5.75 -2.62
CA THR A 48 -1.64 4.48 -2.28
C THR A 48 -1.58 4.27 -0.78
N GLN A 49 -2.67 3.78 -0.20
CA GLN A 49 -2.70 3.37 1.19
C GLN A 49 -2.65 1.85 1.32
N LEU A 50 -1.84 1.36 2.25
CA LEU A 50 -1.78 -0.05 2.62
C LEU A 50 -2.32 -0.26 4.02
N THR A 51 -2.90 -1.43 4.22
CA THR A 51 -3.16 -1.99 5.56
C THR A 51 -2.61 -3.40 5.58
N TYR A 52 -2.10 -3.82 6.74
CA TYR A 52 -1.60 -5.17 6.95
C TYR A 52 -2.47 -5.95 7.92
N SER A 53 -2.91 -7.13 7.49
CA SER A 53 -3.47 -8.17 8.35
C SER A 53 -2.45 -9.28 8.49
N ILE A 54 -1.81 -9.36 9.64
CA ILE A 54 -0.73 -10.31 9.92
C ILE A 54 -1.27 -11.42 10.80
N VAL A 55 -1.18 -12.66 10.33
CA VAL A 55 -1.68 -13.86 11.00
C VAL A 55 -0.55 -14.86 11.14
N ALA A 56 -0.24 -15.26 12.36
CA ALA A 56 0.60 -16.42 12.65
C ALA A 56 -0.31 -17.58 13.08
N GLN A 57 -0.35 -18.67 12.32
CA GLN A 57 -1.11 -19.86 12.70
C GLN A 57 -0.50 -20.54 13.93
N GLN A 58 -1.26 -21.45 14.56
CA GLN A 58 -0.80 -22.14 15.75
C GLN A 58 0.36 -23.11 15.48
N ASP A 59 0.51 -23.55 14.23
CA ASP A 59 1.53 -24.51 13.75
C ASP A 59 2.72 -23.82 13.07
N VAL A 60 2.83 -22.49 13.17
CA VAL A 60 3.92 -21.74 12.56
C VAL A 60 5.28 -22.08 13.19
N ASN A 61 6.32 -22.10 12.37
CA ASN A 61 7.72 -22.19 12.76
C ASN A 61 7.98 -23.32 13.78
N GLN A 62 7.49 -24.52 13.45
CA GLN A 62 7.66 -25.69 14.30
C GLN A 62 9.11 -26.18 14.29
N ASN A 63 9.63 -26.46 15.49
CA ASN A 63 10.92 -27.12 15.65
C ASN A 63 10.80 -28.64 15.32
N PRO A 64 11.91 -29.40 15.29
CA PRO A 64 11.87 -30.85 15.03
C PRO A 64 11.06 -31.69 16.04
N ASN A 65 10.73 -31.14 17.22
CA ASN A 65 9.87 -31.78 18.21
C ASN A 65 8.38 -31.50 17.97
N GLY A 66 8.05 -30.63 17.01
CA GLY A 66 6.69 -30.19 16.70
C GLY A 66 6.21 -28.99 17.53
N ASP A 67 7.07 -28.37 18.34
CA ASP A 67 6.69 -27.19 19.10
C ASP A 67 6.76 -25.95 18.21
N SER A 68 5.66 -25.20 18.13
CA SER A 68 5.58 -23.94 17.41
C SER A 68 6.34 -22.85 18.13
N THR A 69 7.16 -22.08 17.40
CA THR A 69 8.00 -21.02 17.94
C THR A 69 7.60 -19.66 17.37
N PRO A 70 7.97 -18.54 18.02
CA PRO A 70 7.77 -17.21 17.46
C PRO A 70 8.39 -17.10 16.06
N ILE A 71 7.78 -16.26 15.21
CA ILE A 71 8.30 -15.96 13.87
C ILE A 71 8.69 -14.48 13.81
N GLU A 72 9.94 -14.24 13.43
CA GLU A 72 10.46 -12.91 13.09
C GLU A 72 10.42 -12.75 11.57
N PHE A 73 10.09 -11.55 11.09
CA PHE A 73 10.05 -11.27 9.66
C PHE A 73 10.18 -9.77 9.37
N GLN A 74 10.64 -9.47 8.17
CA GLN A 74 10.67 -8.13 7.60
C GLN A 74 9.66 -8.01 6.46
N LEU A 75 9.01 -6.85 6.40
CA LEU A 75 8.30 -6.39 5.21
C LEU A 75 9.14 -5.32 4.51
N PHE A 76 9.39 -5.50 3.22
CA PHE A 76 10.20 -4.59 2.41
C PHE A 76 9.32 -3.82 1.42
N GLU A 77 9.60 -2.54 1.29
CA GLU A 77 9.15 -1.72 0.16
C GLU A 77 10.25 -1.67 -0.89
N LEU A 78 9.91 -2.01 -2.14
CA LEU A 78 10.88 -2.19 -3.21
C LEU A 78 10.45 -1.51 -4.51
N GLU A 79 11.42 -0.96 -5.24
CA GLU A 79 11.23 -0.45 -6.61
C GLU A 79 11.14 -1.61 -7.61
N ASP A 80 11.92 -2.67 -7.42
CA ASP A 80 11.94 -3.87 -8.28
C ASP A 80 12.25 -5.15 -7.47
N ASP A 81 11.55 -6.24 -7.79
CA ASP A 81 11.58 -7.50 -7.05
C ASP A 81 12.72 -8.45 -7.43
N SER A 82 13.44 -8.18 -8.53
CA SER A 82 14.43 -9.11 -9.09
C SER A 82 15.54 -9.45 -8.10
N LYS A 83 15.99 -8.46 -7.32
CA LYS A 83 17.06 -8.65 -6.32
C LYS A 83 16.60 -9.50 -5.15
N LEU A 84 15.41 -9.22 -4.59
CA LEU A 84 14.83 -10.03 -3.52
C LEU A 84 14.59 -11.48 -3.98
N LEU A 85 14.08 -11.68 -5.19
CA LEU A 85 13.83 -13.01 -5.74
C LEU A 85 15.14 -13.80 -5.99
N ALA A 86 16.20 -13.13 -6.45
CA ALA A 86 17.48 -13.76 -6.72
C ALA A 86 18.34 -14.03 -5.48
N ALA A 87 18.20 -13.22 -4.42
CA ALA A 87 19.02 -13.33 -3.22
C ALA A 87 18.74 -14.62 -2.42
N ASP A 88 19.79 -15.21 -1.85
CA ASP A 88 19.67 -16.31 -0.90
C ASP A 88 19.41 -15.79 0.53
N TYR A 89 19.10 -16.72 1.43
CA TYR A 89 18.75 -16.41 2.81
C TYR A 89 19.92 -15.78 3.58
N ASP A 90 21.13 -16.29 3.38
CA ASP A 90 22.33 -15.83 4.08
C ASP A 90 22.69 -14.40 3.68
N SER A 91 22.61 -14.08 2.39
CA SER A 91 22.91 -12.73 1.88
C SER A 91 21.95 -11.69 2.45
N LEU A 92 20.64 -11.97 2.45
CA LEU A 92 19.64 -11.04 2.99
C LEU A 92 19.74 -10.90 4.52
N THR A 93 20.10 -11.98 5.22
CA THR A 93 20.27 -11.94 6.68
C THR A 93 21.53 -11.18 7.09
N ALA A 94 22.59 -11.28 6.30
CA ALA A 94 23.86 -10.60 6.55
C ALA A 94 23.76 -9.09 6.32
N ASP A 95 23.23 -8.70 5.15
CA ASP A 95 23.07 -7.30 4.74
C ASP A 95 22.02 -7.19 3.61
N PHE A 96 20.75 -7.02 3.99
CA PHE A 96 19.69 -6.87 3.00
C PHE A 96 19.83 -5.58 2.19
N GLU A 97 20.40 -4.51 2.73
CA GLU A 97 20.55 -3.24 2.01
C GLU A 97 21.54 -3.42 0.85
N ASP A 98 22.67 -4.09 1.07
CA ASP A 98 23.62 -4.43 0.00
C ASP A 98 23.04 -5.46 -0.99
N ALA A 99 22.38 -6.50 -0.48
CA ALA A 99 21.81 -7.56 -1.32
C ALA A 99 20.69 -7.06 -2.24
N LEU A 100 19.82 -6.17 -1.74
CA LEU A 100 18.74 -5.54 -2.50
C LEU A 100 19.25 -4.36 -3.33
N GLY A 101 20.32 -3.71 -2.89
CA GLY A 101 20.97 -2.60 -3.57
C GLY A 101 20.01 -1.42 -3.78
N SER A 102 20.08 -0.81 -4.97
CA SER A 102 19.25 0.35 -5.31
C SER A 102 17.75 0.09 -5.37
N ASN A 103 17.31 -1.17 -5.32
CA ASN A 103 15.90 -1.52 -5.37
C ASN A 103 15.21 -1.40 -4.00
N TYR A 104 15.98 -1.31 -2.92
CA TYR A 104 15.48 -1.18 -1.56
C TYR A 104 15.03 0.27 -1.28
N ILE A 105 13.82 0.42 -0.73
CA ILE A 105 13.24 1.72 -0.35
C ILE A 105 13.16 1.82 1.16
N ASP A 106 12.42 0.91 1.80
CA ASP A 106 12.23 0.89 3.26
C ASP A 106 11.90 -0.53 3.75
N HIS A 107 11.89 -0.73 5.07
CA HIS A 107 11.42 -1.96 5.69
C HIS A 107 10.72 -1.73 7.04
N SER A 108 10.07 -2.79 7.52
CA SER A 108 9.53 -2.85 8.87
C SER A 108 9.74 -4.23 9.47
N ASP A 109 10.28 -4.28 10.68
CA ASP A 109 10.51 -5.51 11.44
C ASP A 109 9.32 -5.89 12.33
N PHE A 110 9.03 -7.18 12.37
CA PHE A 110 7.95 -7.73 13.18
C PHE A 110 8.35 -9.04 13.85
N THR A 111 7.67 -9.32 14.95
CA THR A 111 7.69 -10.62 15.62
C THR A 111 6.27 -11.00 15.98
N MET A 112 5.89 -12.25 15.70
CA MET A 112 4.57 -12.79 16.01
C MET A 112 4.69 -14.09 16.79
N LEU A 113 3.83 -14.26 17.80
CA LEU A 113 3.67 -15.53 18.52
C LEU A 113 2.72 -16.47 17.77
N PRO A 114 2.86 -17.80 17.93
CA PRO A 114 1.90 -18.75 17.36
C PRO A 114 0.45 -18.44 17.78
N GLY A 115 -0.45 -18.40 16.80
CA GLY A 115 -1.86 -18.04 17.00
C GLY A 115 -2.14 -16.54 17.13
N GLN A 116 -1.14 -15.67 16.99
CA GLN A 116 -1.33 -14.22 17.09
C GLN A 116 -1.88 -13.62 15.80
N PHE A 117 -2.75 -12.63 15.97
CA PHE A 117 -3.19 -11.72 14.91
C PHE A 117 -2.75 -10.29 15.23
N LYS A 118 -2.30 -9.55 14.22
CA LYS A 118 -1.96 -8.14 14.32
C LYS A 118 -2.47 -7.39 13.09
N PHE A 119 -3.11 -6.25 13.33
CA PHE A 119 -3.55 -5.34 12.27
C PHE A 119 -2.69 -4.07 12.31
N ILE A 120 -2.23 -3.63 11.14
CA ILE A 120 -1.53 -2.35 10.96
C ILE A 120 -2.51 -1.39 10.30
N GLU A 121 -2.71 -0.24 10.95
CA GLU A 121 -3.58 0.83 10.46
C GLU A 121 -3.14 1.35 9.09
N PRO A 122 -4.06 1.96 8.32
CA PRO A 122 -3.73 2.52 7.01
C PRO A 122 -2.53 3.48 7.07
N PHE A 123 -1.60 3.30 6.13
CA PHE A 123 -0.46 4.20 5.95
C PHE A 123 -0.18 4.43 4.46
N GLU A 124 0.43 5.57 4.15
CA GLU A 124 0.82 5.95 2.79
C GLU A 124 2.11 5.25 2.39
N VAL A 125 2.14 4.73 1.16
CA VAL A 125 3.34 4.12 0.57
C VAL A 125 4.19 5.17 -0.11
N ASP A 126 5.50 4.97 -0.14
CA ASP A 126 6.40 5.76 -0.96
C ASP A 126 5.99 5.76 -2.45
N GLU A 127 6.20 6.89 -3.12
CA GLU A 127 5.80 7.08 -4.52
C GLU A 127 6.55 6.18 -5.50
N ASP A 128 7.72 5.68 -5.10
CA ASP A 128 8.59 4.79 -5.87
C ASP A 128 8.37 3.31 -5.57
N THR A 129 7.63 2.95 -4.51
CA THR A 129 7.34 1.55 -4.19
C THR A 129 6.46 0.91 -5.27
N ARG A 130 6.95 -0.20 -5.84
CA ARG A 130 6.23 -1.01 -6.84
C ARG A 130 5.94 -2.41 -6.32
N TYR A 131 6.67 -2.86 -5.32
CA TYR A 131 6.54 -4.20 -4.75
C TYR A 131 6.60 -4.16 -3.23
N ILE A 132 5.81 -5.04 -2.61
CA ILE A 132 5.92 -5.36 -1.19
C ILE A 132 6.50 -6.77 -1.09
N GLY A 133 7.64 -6.88 -0.44
CA GLY A 133 8.32 -8.14 -0.15
C GLY A 133 8.12 -8.56 1.31
N VAL A 134 8.16 -9.87 1.57
CA VAL A 134 8.27 -10.40 2.92
C VAL A 134 9.44 -11.38 2.97
N MET A 135 10.23 -11.32 4.05
CA MET A 135 11.23 -12.31 4.42
C MET A 135 10.95 -12.77 5.84
N ALA A 136 10.78 -14.08 6.01
CA ALA A 136 10.47 -14.72 7.29
C ALA A 136 11.67 -15.53 7.78
N HIS A 137 12.06 -15.32 9.03
CA HIS A 137 13.13 -16.04 9.69
C HIS A 137 12.63 -17.35 10.32
N PHE A 138 12.26 -18.30 9.47
CA PHE A 138 11.97 -19.66 9.93
C PHE A 138 13.22 -20.33 10.49
N GLY A 139 13.02 -21.24 11.45
CA GLY A 139 14.12 -21.96 12.11
C GLY A 139 14.90 -22.88 11.17
N ASP A 140 14.30 -23.28 10.04
CA ASP A 140 14.95 -24.06 8.99
C ASP A 140 14.62 -23.47 7.60
N PRO A 141 15.45 -22.56 7.07
CA PRO A 141 15.19 -21.90 5.80
C PRO A 141 15.31 -22.81 4.58
N GLU A 142 15.98 -23.97 4.66
CA GLU A 142 16.19 -24.87 3.51
C GLU A 142 14.90 -25.56 3.08
N VAL A 143 14.04 -25.89 4.03
CA VAL A 143 12.73 -26.52 3.81
C VAL A 143 11.57 -25.53 3.83
N SER A 144 11.84 -24.26 4.12
CA SER A 144 10.84 -23.20 4.23
C SER A 144 10.60 -22.44 2.92
N GLN A 145 9.36 -22.02 2.71
CA GLN A 145 9.02 -20.97 1.74
C GLN A 145 9.05 -19.62 2.45
N TRP A 146 10.25 -19.13 2.70
CA TRP A 146 10.53 -18.02 3.63
C TRP A 146 10.40 -16.63 3.03
N LYS A 147 10.24 -16.49 1.71
CA LYS A 147 10.01 -15.19 1.06
C LYS A 147 8.88 -15.21 0.05
N LYS A 148 8.19 -14.08 -0.07
CA LYS A 148 7.20 -13.80 -1.13
C LYS A 148 7.27 -12.33 -1.50
N VAL A 149 6.74 -11.99 -2.67
CA VAL A 149 6.65 -10.61 -3.16
C VAL A 149 5.34 -10.42 -3.92
N ILE A 150 4.73 -9.26 -3.78
CA ILE A 150 3.56 -8.86 -4.55
C ILE A 150 3.79 -7.49 -5.18
N LYS A 151 3.28 -7.32 -6.41
CA LYS A 151 3.31 -6.04 -7.11
C LYS A 151 2.17 -5.13 -6.66
N ILE A 152 2.43 -3.87 -6.36
CA ILE A 152 1.40 -2.86 -6.08
C ILE A 152 1.46 -1.71 -7.09
N LYS A 153 0.51 -0.79 -7.00
CA LYS A 153 0.61 0.54 -7.61
C LYS A 153 0.82 1.53 -6.47
N SER A 154 1.69 2.52 -6.62
CA SER A 154 1.97 3.52 -5.58
C SER A 154 0.97 4.67 -5.54
N ILE A 155 0.11 4.84 -6.55
CA ILE A 155 -0.81 5.98 -6.64
C ILE A 155 -2.25 5.51 -6.88
N GLY A 156 -3.19 6.10 -6.13
CA GLY A 156 -4.62 6.03 -6.36
C GLY A 156 -5.26 4.68 -6.04
N ARG A 157 -4.67 3.93 -5.10
CA ARG A 157 -5.20 2.62 -4.65
C ARG A 157 -5.25 2.54 -3.13
N GLU A 158 -6.11 1.65 -2.67
CA GLU A 158 -6.11 1.16 -1.30
C GLU A 158 -5.96 -0.36 -1.38
N TYR A 159 -4.97 -0.91 -0.68
CA TYR A 159 -4.77 -2.36 -0.61
C TYR A 159 -4.90 -2.84 0.83
N HIS A 160 -5.61 -3.96 1.01
CA HIS A 160 -5.56 -4.76 2.21
C HIS A 160 -4.65 -5.96 1.93
N ILE A 161 -3.51 -6.03 2.60
CA ILE A 161 -2.53 -7.09 2.40
C ILE A 161 -2.61 -8.07 3.56
N LEU A 162 -2.80 -9.35 3.24
CA LEU A 162 -2.73 -10.46 4.17
C LEU A 162 -1.32 -11.03 4.17
N ILE A 163 -0.74 -11.12 5.36
CA ILE A 163 0.51 -11.83 5.63
C ILE A 163 0.16 -13.00 6.53
N LEU A 164 0.18 -14.21 5.98
CA LEU A 164 -0.17 -15.43 6.69
C LEU A 164 1.06 -16.32 6.84
N PHE A 165 1.45 -16.60 8.07
CA PHE A 165 2.46 -17.58 8.40
C PHE A 165 1.80 -18.88 8.87
N LYS A 166 2.15 -19.98 8.24
CA LYS A 166 1.66 -21.33 8.58
C LYS A 166 2.80 -22.33 8.39
N GLU A 167 2.88 -23.34 9.23
CA GLU A 167 3.93 -24.36 9.12
C GLU A 167 5.32 -23.73 8.90
N GLN A 168 5.91 -23.90 7.71
CA GLN A 168 7.19 -23.33 7.27
C GLN A 168 7.05 -22.46 6.01
N GLU A 169 5.90 -21.82 5.82
CA GLU A 169 5.62 -20.97 4.67
C GLU A 169 5.04 -19.61 5.10
N VAL A 170 5.49 -18.55 4.41
CA VAL A 170 4.78 -17.27 4.39
C VAL A 170 3.95 -17.14 3.11
N ILE A 171 2.72 -16.69 3.27
CA ILE A 171 1.81 -16.30 2.18
C ILE A 171 1.62 -14.78 2.27
N LEU A 172 1.72 -14.12 1.11
CA LEU A 172 1.56 -12.68 0.96
C LEU A 172 0.57 -12.43 -0.18
N ASP A 173 -0.62 -11.94 0.15
CA ASP A 173 -1.70 -11.76 -0.82
C ASP A 173 -2.43 -10.43 -0.61
N LYS A 174 -3.03 -9.93 -1.70
CA LYS A 174 -3.98 -8.82 -1.64
C LYS A 174 -5.37 -9.39 -1.42
N VAL A 175 -6.08 -8.85 -0.46
CA VAL A 175 -7.47 -9.18 -0.17
C VAL A 175 -8.31 -8.04 -0.75
N GLU A 176 -8.78 -8.22 -1.98
CA GLU A 176 -9.73 -7.30 -2.65
C GLU A 176 -11.19 -7.62 -2.27
#